data_AF-A0A2Z2M9V2-F1
#
_entry.id   AF-A0A2Z2M9V2-F1
#
_cell.length_a   1.000
_cell.length_b   1.000
_cell.length_c   1.000
_cell.angle_alpha   90.00
_cell.angle_beta   90.00
_cell.angle_gamma   90.00
#
_symmetry.space_group_name_H-M   'P 1'
#
loop_
_entity.id
_entity.type
_entity.pdbx_description
1 polymer ?
#
loop_
_entity_poly.entity_id
_entity_poly.type
_entity_poly.pdbx_seq_one_letter_code
_entity_poly.pdbx_strand_id
1 'polypeptide(L)' 'MNGYLIFLTLLFVALATYANMKGVYQWGTLLSGFAGGFALWLLFEGRLNPLVSFSTGFLLTVAFEWGLSPRKR' A
#
# COMPACT_ATOMS: atom_id res chain seq x y z
N MET A 1 4.35 -11.09 -15.90
CA MET A 1 4.07 -9.81 -15.22
C MET A 1 2.60 -9.52 -15.37
N ASN A 2 1.87 -9.52 -14.26
CA ASN A 2 0.43 -9.30 -14.26
C ASN A 2 0.09 -7.81 -14.33
N GLY A 3 -0.35 -7.38 -15.52
CA GLY A 3 -0.69 -5.98 -15.79
C GLY A 3 -1.79 -5.43 -14.89
N TYR A 4 -2.70 -6.29 -14.41
CA TYR A 4 -3.77 -5.88 -13.50
C TYR A 4 -3.23 -5.46 -12.13
N LEU A 5 -2.29 -6.22 -11.56
CA LEU A 5 -1.64 -5.88 -10.29
C LEU A 5 -0.80 -4.60 -10.40
N ILE A 6 -0.13 -4.40 -11.53
CA ILE A 6 0.61 -3.15 -11.82
C ILE A 6 -0.36 -1.97 -11.83
N PHE A 7 -1.47 -2.08 -12.57
CA PHE A 7 -2.48 -1.04 -12.64
C PHE A 7 -3.07 -0.71 -11.27
N LEU A 8 -3.46 -1.72 -10.48
CA LEU A 8 -3.97 -1.53 -9.12
C LEU A 8 -2.95 -0.84 -8.23
N THR A 9 -1.69 -1.27 -8.28
CA THR A 9 -0.62 -0.66 -7.47
C THR A 9 -0.50 0.83 -7.77
N LEU A 10 -0.43 1.20 -9.06
CA LEU A 10 -0.33 2.61 -9.47
C LEU A 10 -1.57 3.43 -9.10
N LEU A 11 -2.76 2.85 -9.28
CA LEU A 11 -4.02 3.50 -8.90
C LEU A 11 -4.05 3.82 -7.40
N PHE A 12 -3.68 2.86 -6.56
CA PHE A 12 -3.67 3.07 -5.10
C PHE A 12 -2.58 4.04 -4.66
N VAL A 13 -1.40 4.06 -5.30
CA VAL A 13 -0.38 5.09 -5.05
C VAL A 13 -0.93 6.48 -5.36
N ALA A 14 -1.60 6.66 -6.50
CA ALA A 14 -2.19 7.94 -6.88
C ALA A 14 -3.28 8.38 -5.88
N LEU A 15 -4.17 7.47 -5.48
CA LEU A 15 -5.21 7.73 -4.48
C LEU A 15 -4.63 8.05 -3.09
N ALA A 16 -3.61 7.32 -2.66
CA ALA A 16 -2.93 7.56 -1.38
C ALA A 16 -2.27 8.94 -1.37
N THR A 17 -1.59 9.29 -2.47
CA THR A 17 -0.96 10.61 -2.65
C THR A 17 -2.02 11.71 -2.58
N TYR A 18 -3.14 11.54 -3.29
CA TYR A 18 -4.24 12.50 -3.27
C TYR A 18 -4.84 12.66 -1.86
N ALA A 19 -5.12 11.57 -1.15
CA ALA A 19 -5.67 11.59 0.19
C ALA A 19 -4.72 12.26 1.20
N ASN A 20 -3.42 11.98 1.09
CA ASN A 20 -2.38 12.62 1.91
C ASN A 20 -2.26 14.13 1.61
N MET A 21 -2.35 14.55 0.34
CA MET A 21 -2.38 15.97 -0.03
C MET A 21 -3.62 16.70 0.50
N LYS A 22 -4.75 16.01 0.62
CA LYS A 22 -5.99 16.56 1.20
C LYS A 22 -5.98 16.58 2.74
N GLY A 23 -4.88 16.16 3.37
CA GLY A 23 -4.75 16.11 4.83
C GLY A 23 -5.57 14.98 5.48
N VAL A 24 -6.10 14.05 4.68
CA VAL A 24 -6.89 12.92 5.16
C VAL A 24 -5.95 11.73 5.42
N TYR A 25 -5.02 11.92 6.36
CA TYR A 25 -3.87 11.02 6.56
C TYR A 25 -4.26 9.57 6.92
N GLN A 26 -5.35 9.36 7.67
CA GLN A 26 -5.81 8.00 8.00
C GLN A 26 -6.19 7.20 6.74
N TRP A 27 -6.93 7.85 5.84
CA TRP A 27 -7.29 7.24 4.55
C TRP A 27 -6.09 7.13 3.63
N GLY A 28 -5.20 8.14 3.63
CA GLY A 28 -3.92 8.10 2.93
C GLY A 28 -3.09 6.88 3.31
N THR A 29 -2.93 6.60 4.61
CA THR A 29 -2.16 5.46 5.10
C THR A 29 -2.79 4.12 4.75
N LEU A 30 -4.11 3.99 4.81
CA LEU A 30 -4.78 2.76 4.36
C LEU A 30 -4.56 2.54 2.86
N LEU A 31 -4.71 3.58 2.04
CA LEU A 31 -4.50 3.51 0.59
C LEU A 31 -3.03 3.19 0.23
N SER A 32 -2.07 3.77 0.96
CA SER A 32 -0.65 3.41 0.86
C SER A 32 -0.43 1.94 1.22
N GLY A 33 -1.10 1.45 2.27
CA GLY A 33 -1.12 0.04 2.64
C GLY A 33 -1.57 -0.86 1.48
N PHE A 34 -2.68 -0.53 0.82
CA PHE A 34 -3.16 -1.27 -0.35
C PHE A 34 -2.12 -1.27 -1.48
N ALA A 35 -1.51 -0.11 -1.77
CA ALA A 35 -0.43 -0.03 -2.75
C ALA A 35 0.75 -0.95 -2.40
N GLY A 36 1.21 -0.93 -1.13
CA GLY A 36 2.28 -1.80 -0.64
C GLY A 36 1.94 -3.28 -0.74
N GLY A 37 0.70 -3.65 -0.39
CA GLY A 37 0.20 -5.02 -0.50
C GLY A 37 0.18 -5.53 -1.95
N PHE A 38 -0.33 -4.74 -2.89
CA PHE A 38 -0.34 -5.12 -4.31
C PHE A 38 1.08 -5.15 -4.92
N ALA A 39 1.96 -4.23 -4.52
CA ALA A 39 3.36 -4.23 -4.97
C ALA A 39 4.10 -5.50 -4.50
N LEU A 40 3.90 -5.91 -3.26
CA LEU A 40 4.55 -7.10 -2.69
C LEU A 40 3.95 -8.39 -3.26
N TRP A 41 2.64 -8.41 -3.52
CA TRP A 41 2.01 -9.50 -4.29
C TRP A 41 2.61 -9.60 -5.70
N LEU A 42 2.73 -8.49 -6.44
CA LEU A 42 3.35 -8.48 -7.76
C LEU A 42 4.80 -9.01 -7.73
N LEU A 43 5.58 -8.63 -6.71
CA LEU A 43 6.98 -9.04 -6.58
C LEU A 43 7.15 -10.56 -6.37
N PHE A 44 6.23 -11.17 -5.62
CA PHE A 44 6.26 -12.61 -5.30
C PHE A 44 5.20 -13.42 -6.06
N GLU A 45 4.69 -12.89 -7.16
CA GLU A 45 3.70 -13.55 -7.99
C GLU A 45 4.20 -14.94 -8.42
N GLY A 46 3.42 -15.98 -8.13
CA GLY A 46 3.77 -17.38 -8.44
C GLY A 46 4.82 -18.03 -7.53
N ARG A 47 5.34 -17.32 -6.51
CA ARG A 47 6.32 -17.86 -5.54
C ARG A 47 5.78 -18.01 -4.13
N LEU A 48 4.88 -17.12 -3.72
CA LEU A 48 4.26 -17.13 -2.39
C LEU A 48 2.74 -17.08 -2.51
N ASN A 49 2.05 -17.48 -1.44
CA ASN A 49 0.61 -17.35 -1.35
C ASN A 49 0.22 -15.86 -1.50
N PRO A 50 -0.65 -15.51 -2.46
CA PRO A 50 -1.10 -14.14 -2.71
C PRO A 50 -1.54 -13.38 -1.46
N LEU A 51 -2.30 -14.04 -0.57
CA LEU A 51 -2.83 -13.44 0.64
C LEU A 51 -1.73 -13.10 1.63
N VAL A 52 -0.71 -13.95 1.72
CA VAL A 52 0.44 -13.73 2.61
C VAL A 52 1.30 -12.58 2.09
N SER A 53 1.60 -12.56 0.79
CA SER A 53 2.36 -11.46 0.18
C SER A 53 1.64 -10.12 0.33
N PHE A 54 0.33 -10.10 0.04
CA PHE A 54 -0.49 -8.90 0.16
C PHE A 54 -0.58 -8.40 1.60
N SER A 55 -0.95 -9.26 2.55
CA SER A 55 -1.09 -8.87 3.96
C SER A 55 0.23 -8.40 4.56
N THR A 56 1.34 -9.06 4.21
CA THR A 56 2.69 -8.63 4.63
C THR A 56 3.03 -7.25 4.09
N GLY A 57 2.83 -7.01 2.79
CA GLY A 57 3.07 -5.69 2.20
C GLY A 57 2.19 -4.61 2.78
N PHE A 58 0.90 -4.88 2.95
CA PHE A 58 -0.04 -3.96 3.56
C PHE A 58 0.36 -3.57 4.99
N LEU A 59 0.60 -4.58 5.84
CA LEU A 59 0.92 -4.34 7.25
C LEU A 59 2.26 -3.61 7.41
N LEU A 60 3.29 -3.98 6.63
CA LEU A 60 4.57 -3.29 6.66
C LEU A 60 4.45 -1.83 6.24
N THR A 61 3.72 -1.55 5.15
CA THR A 61 3.54 -0.17 4.69
C THR A 61 2.72 0.66 5.68
N VAL A 62 1.62 0.12 6.23
CA VAL A 62 0.82 0.81 7.25
C VAL A 62 1.62 1.04 8.52
N ALA A 63 2.35 0.04 9.01
CA ALA A 63 3.17 0.17 10.22
C ALA A 63 4.30 1.18 10.03
N PHE A 64 4.93 1.18 8.87
CA PHE A 64 5.99 2.13 8.54
C PHE A 64 5.47 3.56 8.43
N GLU A 65 4.35 3.77 7.75
CA GLU A 65 3.73 5.10 7.69
C GLU A 65 3.23 5.56 9.07
N TRP A 66 2.68 4.68 9.89
CA TRP A 66 2.27 5.04 11.24
C TRP A 66 3.47 5.39 12.13
N GLY A 67 4.57 4.65 12.00
CA GLY A 67 5.82 4.94 12.72
C GLY A 67 6.51 6.22 12.24
N LEU A 68 6.43 6.53 10.95
CA LEU A 68 7.02 7.72 10.35
C LEU A 68 6.16 8.97 10.47
N SER A 69 4.83 8.83 10.58
CA SER A 69 3.95 9.97 10.80
C SER A 69 4.18 10.41 12.25
N PRO A 70 4.99 11.47 12.49
CA PRO A 70 5.07 12.03 13.82
C PRO A 70 3.72 12.69 13.98
N ARG A 71 2.80 11.96 14.59
CA ARG A 71 1.50 12.39 15.04
C ARG A 71 1.56 13.91 15.24
N LYS A 72 0.95 14.67 14.32
CA LYS A 72 0.27 15.91 14.68
C LYS A 72 -0.80 15.47 15.70
N ARG A 73 -0.36 15.21 16.94
CA ARG A 73 -1.23 15.22 18.12
C ARG A 73 -1.64 16.67 18.33
#